data_AF-A0A8S4RUG9-F1
#
_entry.id   AF-A0A8S4RUG9-F1
#
_cell.length_a   1.000
_cell.length_b   1.000
_cell.length_c   1.000
_cell.angle_alpha   90.00
_cell.angle_beta   90.00
_cell.angle_gamma   90.00
#
_symmetry.space_group_name_H-M   'P 1'
#
loop_
_entity.id
_entity.type
_entity.pdbx_description
1 polymer ?
#
loop_
_entity_poly.entity_id
_entity_poly.type
_entity_poly.pdbx_seq_one_letter_code
_entity_poly.pdbx_strand_id
1 'polypeptide(L)'
;MRPWVYCSGLRQGTAADFNYFWSRYETEDLASEIVVMINAAGCTSDQPSLEKFLNAIVSVDNIYVRPQDWSAAWSSAASGNPENPMRIFEWLTKNVDEVKSASLDNSAATPISNIASRLRNEQELNQFTAWLQQNSVLLGAAYQTGVNGVAATRRNHEWTTRRVGEFASYFETGYVEDDISEGDGGDTGGGDDGGGDDGGDIGGGDDGDSGDGGDGSPDGASVATLSIITLIATMTAILMA
;
A
#
# COMPACT_ATOMS: atom_id res chain seq x y z
N MET A 1 9.98 14.17 20.33
CA MET A 1 10.06 15.44 19.58
C MET A 1 11.10 15.42 18.45
N ARG A 2 12.27 14.76 18.60
CA ARG A 2 13.34 14.73 17.57
C ARG A 2 12.87 14.37 16.14
N PRO A 3 12.06 13.31 15.91
CA PRO A 3 11.63 12.96 14.55
C PRO A 3 10.89 14.12 13.86
N TRP A 4 10.04 14.83 14.61
CA TRP A 4 9.26 15.96 14.10
C TRP A 4 10.14 17.19 13.82
N VAL A 5 11.09 17.49 14.72
CA VAL A 5 12.01 18.62 14.55
C VAL A 5 12.92 18.41 13.34
N TYR A 6 13.50 17.22 13.19
CA TYR A 6 14.37 16.91 12.04
C TYR A 6 13.60 16.95 10.74
N CYS A 7 12.46 16.27 10.66
CA CYS A 7 11.66 16.24 9.43
C CYS A 7 11.18 17.65 9.04
N SER A 8 10.72 18.44 10.01
CA SER A 8 10.28 19.82 9.76
C SER A 8 11.43 20.72 9.29
N GLY A 9 12.60 20.59 9.92
CA GLY A 9 13.80 21.34 9.55
C GLY A 9 14.29 20.98 8.15
N LEU A 10 14.29 19.70 7.79
CA LEU A 10 14.67 19.23 6.45
C LEU A 10 13.66 19.65 5.38
N ARG A 11 12.36 19.62 5.70
CA ARG A 11 11.28 20.00 4.77
C ARG A 11 11.26 21.48 4.44
N GLN A 12 11.66 22.33 5.39
CA GLN A 12 11.74 23.78 5.20
C GLN A 12 13.16 24.25 4.89
N GLY A 13 14.12 23.33 4.90
CA GLY A 13 15.55 23.61 4.79
C GLY A 13 16.07 23.59 3.36
N THR A 14 17.35 23.88 3.26
CA THR A 14 18.14 23.88 2.04
C THR A 14 19.07 22.66 1.98
N ALA A 15 19.78 22.51 0.86
CA ALA A 15 20.86 21.52 0.75
C ALA A 15 21.94 21.67 1.85
N ALA A 16 22.19 22.89 2.35
CA ALA A 16 23.13 23.10 3.44
C ALA A 16 22.63 22.49 4.76
N ASP A 17 21.34 22.63 5.05
CA ASP A 17 20.70 22.07 6.23
C ASP A 17 20.69 20.53 6.18
N PHE A 18 20.39 19.97 5.00
CA PHE A 18 20.49 18.52 4.79
C PHE A 18 21.93 18.04 4.96
N ASN A 19 22.93 18.73 4.41
CA ASN A 19 24.33 18.32 4.57
C ASN A 19 24.79 18.38 6.03
N TYR A 20 24.36 19.40 6.79
CA TYR A 20 24.62 19.44 8.22
C TYR A 20 23.99 18.24 8.92
N PHE A 21 22.70 18.00 8.71
CA PHE A 21 21.99 16.84 9.25
C PHE A 21 22.68 15.51 8.90
N TRP A 22 23.07 15.34 7.64
CA TRP A 22 23.72 14.14 7.12
C TRP A 22 25.11 13.93 7.73
N SER A 23 25.89 15.00 7.94
CA SER A 23 27.18 14.90 8.63
C SER A 23 27.03 14.45 10.10
N ARG A 24 25.92 14.83 10.76
CA ARG A 24 25.62 14.34 12.10
C ARG A 24 25.25 12.86 12.06
N TYR A 25 24.47 12.43 11.07
CA TYR A 25 24.10 11.04 10.85
C TYR A 25 25.32 10.13 10.69
N GLU A 26 26.29 10.52 9.86
CA GLU A 26 27.49 9.73 9.58
C GLU A 26 28.43 9.56 10.79
N THR A 27 28.27 10.41 11.82
CA THR A 27 29.08 10.35 13.06
C THR A 27 28.30 9.87 14.27
N GLU A 28 27.03 9.52 14.10
CA GLU A 28 26.18 9.03 15.18
C GLU A 28 26.42 7.53 15.42
N ASP A 29 26.51 7.15 16.69
CA ASP A 29 26.79 5.77 17.12
C ASP A 29 25.58 5.16 17.86
N LEU A 30 24.67 6.00 18.37
CA LEU A 30 23.48 5.53 19.04
C LEU A 30 22.49 4.96 18.01
N ALA A 31 22.39 3.64 17.94
CA ALA A 31 21.53 2.93 16.99
C ALA A 31 20.07 3.42 16.97
N SER A 32 19.50 3.77 18.12
CA SER A 32 18.14 4.32 18.20
C SER A 32 18.01 5.71 17.58
N GLU A 33 19.08 6.51 17.64
CA GLU A 33 19.11 7.82 16.99
C GLU A 33 19.31 7.72 15.48
N ILE A 34 20.18 6.81 15.03
CA ILE A 34 20.37 6.51 13.60
C ILE A 34 19.01 6.22 12.94
N VAL A 35 18.18 5.38 13.56
CA VAL A 35 16.83 5.08 13.03
C VAL A 35 15.94 6.33 12.99
N VAL A 36 15.97 7.18 14.02
CA VAL A 36 15.22 8.46 14.03
C VAL A 36 15.67 9.36 12.89
N MET A 37 16.98 9.44 12.63
CA MET A 37 17.54 10.25 11.55
C MET A 37 17.17 9.68 10.17
N ILE A 38 17.26 8.37 9.95
CA ILE A 38 16.84 7.72 8.69
C ILE A 38 15.38 8.03 8.39
N ASN A 39 14.50 7.95 9.39
CA ASN A 39 13.08 8.26 9.23
C ASN A 39 12.81 9.74 8.90
N ALA A 40 13.73 10.64 9.21
CA ALA A 40 13.61 12.06 8.89
C ALA A 40 14.30 12.44 7.57
N ALA A 41 15.33 11.71 7.13
CA ALA A 41 16.17 12.06 5.98
C ALA A 41 15.38 12.30 4.69
N GLY A 42 14.33 11.49 4.44
CA GLY A 42 13.46 11.64 3.27
C GLY A 42 12.61 12.91 3.27
N CYS A 43 12.49 13.62 4.39
CA CYS A 43 11.72 14.86 4.47
C CYS A 43 12.38 16.04 3.77
N THR A 44 13.62 15.93 3.28
CA THR A 44 14.25 17.01 2.51
C THR A 44 13.44 17.36 1.27
N SER A 45 13.16 18.66 1.07
CA SER A 45 12.50 19.16 -0.13
C SER A 45 13.47 19.37 -1.30
N ASP A 46 14.78 19.34 -1.03
CA ASP A 46 15.86 19.51 -2.01
C ASP A 46 16.13 18.19 -2.76
N GLN A 47 15.96 18.22 -4.09
CA GLN A 47 16.10 17.03 -4.96
C GLN A 47 17.51 16.40 -4.89
N PRO A 48 18.62 17.14 -5.06
CA PRO A 48 19.96 16.56 -4.94
C PRO A 48 20.22 15.93 -3.57
N SER A 49 19.68 16.51 -2.50
CA SER A 49 19.77 15.94 -1.14
C SER A 49 19.01 14.63 -1.00
N LEU A 50 17.81 14.52 -1.59
CA LEU A 50 17.07 13.27 -1.65
C LEU A 50 17.86 12.21 -2.43
N GLU A 51 18.43 12.57 -3.58
CA GLU A 51 19.25 11.65 -4.38
C GLU A 51 20.51 11.20 -3.64
N LYS A 52 21.15 12.10 -2.86
CA LYS A 52 22.25 11.73 -1.96
C LYS A 52 21.81 10.69 -0.94
N PHE A 53 20.61 10.82 -0.37
CA PHE A 53 20.05 9.82 0.53
C PHE A 53 19.77 8.49 -0.19
N LEU A 54 19.17 8.51 -1.39
CA LEU A 54 18.90 7.30 -2.18
C LEU A 54 20.19 6.55 -2.54
N ASN A 55 21.24 7.27 -2.95
CA ASN A 55 22.56 6.71 -3.23
C ASN A 55 23.18 6.07 -1.98
N ALA A 56 22.93 6.63 -0.80
CA ALA A 56 23.39 6.05 0.47
C ALA A 56 22.67 4.75 0.83
N ILE A 57 21.41 4.57 0.41
CA ILE A 57 20.67 3.31 0.62
C ILE A 57 21.29 2.17 -0.19
N VAL A 58 21.72 2.46 -1.42
CA VAL A 58 22.26 1.46 -2.36
C VAL A 58 23.79 1.44 -2.41
N SER A 59 24.46 2.11 -1.47
CA SER A 59 25.93 2.21 -1.49
C SER A 59 26.57 0.84 -1.32
N VAL A 60 27.63 0.59 -2.08
CA VAL A 60 28.46 -0.62 -1.94
C VAL A 60 28.94 -0.76 -0.49
N ASP A 61 29.01 -2.01 -0.01
CA ASP A 61 29.39 -2.39 1.35
C ASP A 61 28.47 -1.86 2.48
N ASN A 62 27.35 -1.22 2.14
CA ASN A 62 26.32 -0.75 3.09
C ASN A 62 26.88 0.18 4.17
N ILE A 63 27.89 0.99 3.80
CA ILE A 63 28.66 1.80 4.72
C ILE A 63 27.86 2.98 5.31
N TYR A 64 26.85 3.46 4.58
CA TYR A 64 26.04 4.61 5.02
C TYR A 64 24.72 4.18 5.63
N VAL A 65 23.94 3.32 4.97
CA VAL A 65 22.68 2.79 5.49
C VAL A 65 22.80 1.28 5.64
N ARG A 66 22.64 0.80 6.87
CA ARG A 66 22.78 -0.63 7.19
C ARG A 66 21.60 -1.43 6.60
N PRO A 67 21.80 -2.71 6.22
CA PRO A 67 20.74 -3.50 5.59
C PRO A 67 19.45 -3.62 6.40
N GLN A 68 19.56 -3.70 7.73
CA GLN A 68 18.39 -3.76 8.62
C GLN A 68 17.54 -2.49 8.59
N ASP A 69 18.10 -1.35 8.18
CA ASP A 69 17.44 -0.05 8.17
C ASP A 69 16.87 0.31 6.78
N TRP A 70 17.13 -0.49 5.73
CA TRP A 70 16.69 -0.19 4.36
C TRP A 70 15.18 -0.01 4.22
N SER A 71 14.38 -0.84 4.90
CA SER A 71 12.91 -0.72 4.85
C SER A 71 12.45 0.64 5.37
N ALA A 72 13.03 1.10 6.49
CA ALA A 72 12.76 2.42 7.03
C ALA A 72 13.28 3.53 6.09
N ALA A 73 14.45 3.34 5.47
CA ALA A 73 15.03 4.32 4.57
C ALA A 73 14.21 4.51 3.29
N TRP A 74 13.77 3.43 2.63
CA TRP A 74 12.91 3.50 1.46
C TRP A 74 11.54 4.09 1.78
N SER A 75 10.95 3.72 2.92
CA SER A 75 9.69 4.30 3.37
C SER A 75 9.83 5.80 3.66
N SER A 76 10.91 6.19 4.34
CA SER A 76 11.25 7.59 4.63
C SER A 76 11.41 8.40 3.35
N ALA A 77 12.19 7.90 2.39
CA ALA A 77 12.35 8.54 1.10
C ALA A 77 10.99 8.75 0.43
N ALA A 78 10.16 7.71 0.32
CA ALA A 78 8.90 7.78 -0.43
C ALA A 78 7.80 8.59 0.27
N SER A 79 7.77 8.60 1.61
CA SER A 79 6.72 9.29 2.38
C SER A 79 7.12 10.68 2.90
N GLY A 80 8.41 11.03 2.80
CA GLY A 80 8.97 12.24 3.36
C GLY A 80 8.32 13.52 2.82
N ASN A 81 7.93 13.54 1.54
CA ASN A 81 7.16 14.62 0.94
C ASN A 81 6.19 14.08 -0.14
N PRO A 82 5.08 14.80 -0.44
CA PRO A 82 4.10 14.37 -1.45
C PRO A 82 4.67 14.15 -2.85
N GLU A 83 5.72 14.87 -3.22
CA GLU A 83 6.38 14.79 -4.52
C GLU A 83 7.44 13.69 -4.61
N ASN A 84 7.89 13.14 -3.48
CA ASN A 84 8.99 12.16 -3.44
C ASN A 84 8.72 10.88 -4.24
N PRO A 85 7.50 10.29 -4.30
CA PRO A 85 7.28 9.08 -5.09
C PRO A 85 7.73 9.23 -6.55
N MET A 86 7.44 10.38 -7.18
CA MET A 86 7.85 10.65 -8.56
C MET A 86 9.34 10.98 -8.68
N ARG A 87 9.93 11.65 -7.69
CA ARG A 87 11.38 11.95 -7.64
C ARG A 87 12.21 10.68 -7.51
N ILE A 88 11.80 9.78 -6.62
CA ILE A 88 12.43 8.47 -6.44
C ILE A 88 12.21 7.61 -7.67
N PHE A 89 11.03 7.66 -8.27
CA PHE A 89 10.79 6.96 -9.53
C PHE A 89 11.76 7.44 -10.63
N GLU A 90 11.91 8.75 -10.82
CA GLU A 90 12.87 9.29 -11.78
C GLU A 90 14.29 8.80 -11.52
N TRP A 91 14.74 8.86 -10.26
CA TRP A 91 16.03 8.32 -9.85
C TRP A 91 16.12 6.80 -10.11
N LEU A 92 15.10 6.03 -9.76
CA LEU A 92 15.06 4.58 -9.91
C LEU A 92 15.17 4.17 -11.38
N THR A 93 14.57 4.92 -12.31
CA THR A 93 14.66 4.62 -13.75
C THR A 93 16.11 4.60 -14.28
N LYS A 94 17.01 5.29 -13.59
CA LYS A 94 18.43 5.43 -13.94
C LYS A 94 19.34 4.48 -13.12
N ASN A 95 18.82 3.85 -12.06
CA ASN A 95 19.62 3.15 -11.04
C ASN A 95 19.08 1.75 -10.68
N VAL A 96 18.35 1.09 -11.59
CA VAL A 96 17.70 -0.21 -11.30
C VAL A 96 18.74 -1.28 -10.97
N ASP A 97 19.85 -1.31 -11.71
CA ASP A 97 20.89 -2.33 -11.53
C ASP A 97 21.64 -2.15 -10.21
N GLU A 98 21.88 -0.91 -9.79
CA GLU A 98 22.45 -0.56 -8.50
C GLU A 98 21.52 -0.98 -7.35
N VAL A 99 20.22 -0.69 -7.47
CA VAL A 99 19.21 -1.11 -6.48
C VAL A 99 19.19 -2.64 -6.34
N LYS A 100 19.17 -3.36 -7.46
CA LYS A 100 19.17 -4.82 -7.45
C LYS A 100 20.46 -5.34 -6.83
N SER A 101 21.62 -4.85 -7.27
CA SER A 101 22.93 -5.29 -6.77
C SER A 101 23.11 -5.04 -5.27
N ALA A 102 22.55 -3.94 -4.75
CA ALA A 102 22.59 -3.62 -3.33
C ALA A 102 21.64 -4.49 -2.49
N SER A 103 20.49 -4.88 -3.04
CA SER A 103 19.48 -5.67 -2.32
C SER A 103 19.90 -7.11 -2.04
N LEU A 104 19.49 -7.66 -0.89
CA LEU A 104 19.80 -9.04 -0.49
C LEU A 104 19.20 -10.10 -1.42
N ASP A 105 18.11 -9.78 -2.11
CA ASP A 105 17.35 -10.67 -3.00
C ASP A 105 17.52 -10.33 -4.49
N ASN A 106 18.47 -9.45 -4.82
CA ASN A 106 18.72 -8.98 -6.18
C ASN A 106 17.49 -8.38 -6.89
N SER A 107 16.67 -7.64 -6.15
CA SER A 107 15.34 -7.15 -6.51
C SER A 107 15.14 -5.66 -6.25
N ALA A 108 14.35 -5.02 -7.12
CA ALA A 108 13.88 -3.64 -6.94
C ALA A 108 12.48 -3.56 -6.30
N ALA A 109 11.96 -4.65 -5.74
CA ALA A 109 10.58 -4.73 -5.24
C ALA A 109 10.26 -3.71 -4.12
N THR A 110 11.22 -3.45 -3.22
CA THR A 110 11.03 -2.52 -2.09
C THR A 110 10.81 -1.07 -2.53
N PRO A 111 11.69 -0.43 -3.32
CA PRO A 111 11.41 0.90 -3.83
C PRO A 111 10.17 0.94 -4.73
N ILE A 112 9.95 -0.09 -5.58
CA ILE A 112 8.77 -0.16 -6.46
C ILE A 112 7.46 -0.15 -5.67
N SER A 113 7.36 -0.95 -4.60
CA SER A 113 6.15 -0.97 -3.75
C SER A 113 5.94 0.35 -2.99
N ASN A 114 7.04 0.96 -2.54
CA ASN A 114 6.99 2.26 -1.86
C ASN A 114 6.54 3.41 -2.77
N ILE A 115 6.99 3.41 -4.03
CA ILE A 115 6.53 4.36 -5.05
C ILE A 115 5.05 4.10 -5.37
N ALA A 116 4.72 2.88 -5.78
CA ALA A 116 3.39 2.54 -6.32
C ALA A 116 2.27 2.89 -5.34
N SER A 117 2.47 2.63 -4.05
CA SER A 117 1.49 2.89 -2.97
C SER A 117 1.21 4.37 -2.69
N ARG A 118 1.95 5.29 -3.30
CA ARG A 118 1.92 6.73 -2.99
C ARG A 118 1.73 7.64 -4.20
N LEU A 119 1.57 7.08 -5.41
CA LEU A 119 1.23 7.85 -6.60
C LEU A 119 -0.17 8.43 -6.46
N ARG A 120 -0.35 9.71 -6.79
CA ARG A 120 -1.51 10.52 -6.35
C ARG A 120 -2.55 10.77 -7.44
N ASN A 121 -2.23 10.45 -8.69
CA ASN A 121 -3.12 10.70 -9.83
C ASN A 121 -2.87 9.72 -10.97
N GLU A 122 -3.81 9.67 -11.93
CA GLU A 122 -3.72 8.74 -13.07
C GLU A 122 -2.53 9.02 -13.98
N GLN A 123 -2.05 10.28 -14.09
CA GLN A 123 -0.86 10.58 -14.88
C GLN A 123 0.39 9.89 -14.30
N GLU A 124 0.61 10.03 -12.99
CA GLU A 124 1.70 9.38 -12.26
C GLU A 124 1.60 7.85 -12.36
N LEU A 125 0.39 7.29 -12.16
CA LEU A 125 0.13 5.85 -12.27
C LEU A 125 0.39 5.31 -13.69
N ASN A 126 0.00 6.05 -14.72
CA ASN A 126 0.19 5.64 -16.11
C ASN A 126 1.67 5.71 -16.51
N GLN A 127 2.38 6.76 -16.09
CA GLN A 127 3.82 6.87 -16.33
C GLN A 127 4.59 5.72 -15.68
N PHE A 128 4.26 5.39 -14.43
CA PHE A 128 4.87 4.27 -13.71
C PHE A 128 4.52 2.92 -14.35
N THR A 129 3.26 2.71 -14.74
CA THR A 129 2.81 1.48 -15.42
C THR A 129 3.54 1.27 -16.75
N ALA A 130 3.67 2.31 -17.56
CA ALA A 130 4.36 2.25 -18.84
C ALA A 130 5.83 1.86 -18.65
N TRP A 131 6.52 2.45 -17.66
CA TRP A 131 7.90 2.08 -17.34
C TRP A 131 8.03 0.63 -16.86
N LEU A 132 7.13 0.15 -15.98
CA LEU A 132 7.11 -1.24 -15.54
C LEU A 132 7.01 -2.21 -16.73
N GLN A 133 6.10 -1.94 -17.68
CA GLN A 133 5.89 -2.78 -18.86
C GLN A 133 7.13 -2.82 -19.75
N GLN A 134 7.71 -1.65 -20.04
CA GLN A 134 8.92 -1.51 -20.86
C GLN A 134 10.13 -2.22 -20.26
N ASN A 135 10.19 -2.36 -18.94
CA ASN A 135 11.33 -2.92 -18.20
C ASN A 135 11.02 -4.27 -17.53
N SER A 136 9.94 -4.94 -17.92
CA SER A 136 9.47 -6.18 -17.26
C SER A 136 10.55 -7.26 -17.12
N VAL A 137 11.38 -7.45 -18.16
CA VAL A 137 12.50 -8.41 -18.13
C VAL A 137 13.57 -8.00 -17.12
N LEU A 138 13.96 -6.71 -17.10
CA LEU A 138 14.96 -6.18 -16.18
C LEU A 138 14.49 -6.30 -14.71
N LEU A 139 13.20 -6.06 -14.48
CA LEU A 139 12.59 -6.04 -13.15
C LEU A 139 12.29 -7.43 -12.58
N GLY A 140 12.13 -8.45 -13.43
CA GLY A 140 11.81 -9.80 -13.00
C GLY A 140 10.57 -9.84 -12.10
N ALA A 141 10.65 -10.49 -10.93
CA ALA A 141 9.53 -10.58 -10.00
C ALA A 141 9.01 -9.22 -9.48
N ALA A 142 9.88 -8.21 -9.42
CA ALA A 142 9.51 -6.86 -8.97
C ALA A 142 8.51 -6.16 -9.92
N TYR A 143 8.42 -6.60 -11.18
CA TYR A 143 7.39 -6.15 -12.12
C TYR A 143 5.99 -6.38 -11.54
N GLN A 144 5.72 -7.61 -11.06
CA GLN A 144 4.40 -7.95 -10.53
C GLN A 144 4.10 -7.19 -9.22
N THR A 145 5.12 -6.92 -8.40
CA THR A 145 5.00 -6.03 -7.23
C THR A 145 4.50 -4.65 -7.65
N GLY A 146 5.07 -4.08 -8.71
CA GLY A 146 4.65 -2.78 -9.24
C GLY A 146 3.22 -2.80 -9.78
N VAL A 147 2.87 -3.80 -10.59
CA VAL A 147 1.52 -3.95 -11.17
C VAL A 147 0.47 -4.09 -10.07
N ASN A 148 0.72 -4.92 -9.06
CA ASN A 148 -0.18 -5.11 -7.92
C ASN A 148 -0.31 -3.83 -7.09
N GLY A 149 0.80 -3.11 -6.88
CA GLY A 149 0.83 -1.83 -6.19
C GLY A 149 -0.01 -0.77 -6.90
N VAL A 150 0.15 -0.62 -8.22
CA VAL A 150 -0.66 0.30 -9.03
C VAL A 150 -2.15 -0.04 -8.95
N ALA A 151 -2.52 -1.32 -9.05
CA ALA A 151 -3.91 -1.75 -8.95
C ALA A 151 -4.49 -1.45 -7.56
N ALA A 152 -3.71 -1.63 -6.48
CA ALA A 152 -4.12 -1.27 -5.13
C ALA A 152 -4.32 0.25 -4.98
N THR A 153 -3.41 1.06 -5.51
CA THR A 153 -3.49 2.53 -5.44
C THR A 153 -4.71 3.05 -6.20
N ARG A 154 -5.02 2.51 -7.39
CA ARG A 154 -6.27 2.85 -8.11
C ARG A 154 -7.52 2.55 -7.29
N ARG A 155 -7.58 1.37 -6.65
CA ARG A 155 -8.70 1.04 -5.74
C ARG A 155 -8.80 2.03 -4.56
N ASN A 156 -7.66 2.46 -4.01
CA ASN A 156 -7.63 3.47 -2.95
C ASN A 156 -8.13 4.84 -3.44
N HIS A 157 -7.77 5.26 -4.65
CA HIS A 157 -8.28 6.48 -5.27
C HIS A 157 -9.80 6.41 -5.50
N GLU A 158 -10.32 5.29 -6.01
CA GLU A 158 -11.75 5.08 -6.18
C GLU A 158 -12.51 5.13 -4.85
N TRP A 159 -12.00 4.44 -3.82
CA TRP A 159 -12.58 4.48 -2.48
C TRP A 159 -12.60 5.92 -1.94
N THR A 160 -11.47 6.63 -2.06
CA THR A 160 -11.35 8.03 -1.62
C THR A 160 -12.35 8.91 -2.34
N THR A 161 -12.48 8.79 -3.66
CA THR A 161 -13.43 9.57 -4.47
C THR A 161 -14.87 9.36 -4.01
N ARG A 162 -15.25 8.13 -3.65
CA ARG A 162 -16.60 7.81 -3.17
C ARG A 162 -16.88 8.32 -1.75
N ARG A 163 -15.85 8.53 -0.92
CA ARG A 163 -16.00 8.81 0.53
C ARG A 163 -15.57 10.19 0.97
N VAL A 164 -14.75 10.89 0.17
CA VAL A 164 -14.22 12.22 0.55
C VAL A 164 -15.32 13.24 0.85
N GLY A 165 -16.48 13.13 0.19
CA GLY A 165 -17.64 13.98 0.48
C GLY A 165 -18.24 13.75 1.87
N GLU A 166 -18.28 12.51 2.35
CA GLU A 166 -18.74 12.17 3.71
C GLU A 166 -17.80 12.78 4.76
N PHE A 167 -16.49 12.67 4.56
CA PHE A 167 -15.50 13.28 5.43
C PHE A 167 -15.56 14.80 5.41
N ALA A 168 -15.73 15.41 4.23
CA ALA A 168 -15.87 16.87 4.10
C ALA A 168 -17.10 17.37 4.89
N SER A 169 -18.25 16.72 4.72
CA SER A 169 -19.47 17.02 5.48
C SER A 169 -19.22 16.92 6.99
N TYR A 170 -18.59 15.84 7.44
CA TYR A 170 -18.25 15.65 8.86
C TYR A 170 -17.31 16.74 9.40
N PHE A 171 -16.27 17.13 8.64
CA PHE A 171 -15.35 18.18 9.09
C PHE A 171 -15.99 19.58 9.12
N GLU A 172 -17.01 19.82 8.29
CA GLU A 172 -17.74 21.09 8.27
C GLU A 172 -18.80 21.17 9.36
N THR A 173 -19.53 20.07 9.60
CA THR A 173 -20.72 20.07 10.46
C THR A 173 -20.49 19.43 11.83
N GLY A 174 -19.37 18.73 12.03
CA GLY A 174 -19.12 17.90 13.19
C GLY A 174 -19.86 16.57 13.11
N TYR A 175 -20.00 15.90 14.26
CA TYR A 175 -20.88 14.73 14.37
C TYR A 175 -22.33 15.20 14.39
N VAL A 176 -23.09 14.80 13.38
CA VAL A 176 -24.54 14.94 13.36
C VAL A 176 -25.10 13.56 13.66
N GLU A 177 -25.90 13.44 14.73
CA GLU A 177 -26.68 12.23 14.96
C GLU A 177 -27.69 12.11 13.83
N ASP A 178 -27.60 11.05 13.04
CA ASP A 178 -28.70 10.66 12.16
C ASP A 178 -29.86 10.26 13.08
N ASP A 179 -30.86 11.13 13.20
CA ASP A 179 -32.13 10.78 13.81
C ASP A 179 -32.76 9.70 12.92
N ILE A 180 -32.50 8.43 13.24
CA ILE A 180 -33.22 7.30 12.65
C ILE A 180 -34.63 7.37 13.23
N SER A 181 -35.48 8.23 12.66
CA SER A 181 -36.90 8.18 12.97
C SER A 181 -37.39 6.80 12.53
N GLU A 182 -37.86 5.99 13.48
CA GLU A 182 -38.63 4.78 13.19
C GLU A 182 -39.87 5.22 12.40
N GLY A 183 -39.73 5.24 11.08
CA GLY A 183 -40.82 5.43 10.15
C GLY A 183 -41.71 4.20 10.20
N ASP A 184 -42.77 4.33 10.99
CA ASP A 184 -44.06 3.64 10.93
C ASP A 184 -44.17 2.55 9.86
N GLY A 185 -44.29 1.30 10.32
CA GLY A 185 -44.62 0.15 9.49
C GLY A 185 -46.02 0.29 8.90
N GLY A 186 -46.10 0.93 7.73
CA GLY A 186 -47.29 0.96 6.90
C GLY A 186 -47.47 -0.35 6.13
N ASP A 187 -48.28 -1.24 6.70
CA ASP A 187 -48.97 -2.33 6.03
C ASP A 187 -49.63 -1.87 4.72
N THR A 188 -49.27 -2.50 3.59
CA THR A 188 -50.15 -2.59 2.43
C THR A 188 -50.18 -4.03 1.94
N GLY A 189 -51.06 -4.83 2.53
CA GLY A 189 -51.48 -6.10 1.98
C GLY A 189 -52.33 -5.97 0.69
N GLY A 190 -52.22 -6.99 -0.15
CA GLY A 190 -53.34 -7.59 -0.90
C GLY A 190 -53.66 -7.04 -2.30
N GLY A 191 -53.41 -7.86 -3.32
CA GLY A 191 -53.96 -7.73 -4.67
C GLY A 191 -53.65 -8.97 -5.50
N ASP A 192 -54.59 -9.93 -5.49
CA ASP A 192 -54.59 -11.22 -6.19
C ASP A 192 -55.48 -11.09 -7.44
N ASP A 193 -54.90 -11.25 -8.63
CA ASP A 193 -55.57 -11.07 -9.91
C ASP A 193 -55.08 -12.17 -10.89
N GLY A 194 -55.77 -13.30 -10.90
CA GLY A 194 -55.54 -14.40 -11.86
C GLY A 194 -56.06 -14.12 -13.27
N GLY A 195 -55.48 -14.81 -14.24
CA GLY A 195 -55.98 -14.94 -15.62
C GLY A 195 -54.94 -15.61 -16.52
N GLY A 196 -55.23 -16.84 -16.96
CA GLY A 196 -54.31 -17.71 -17.69
C GLY A 196 -54.58 -17.90 -19.19
N ASP A 197 -53.97 -18.99 -19.65
CA ASP A 197 -54.16 -19.80 -20.87
C ASP A 197 -53.35 -19.56 -22.16
N ASP A 198 -53.16 -20.73 -22.82
CA ASP A 198 -52.55 -21.09 -24.11
C ASP A 198 -51.05 -21.47 -24.06
N GLY A 199 -50.59 -22.69 -24.38
CA GLY A 199 -51.21 -23.91 -24.93
C GLY A 199 -50.20 -24.70 -25.81
N GLY A 200 -50.03 -26.01 -25.56
CA GLY A 200 -49.51 -27.06 -26.49
C GLY A 200 -47.97 -27.24 -26.60
N ASP A 201 -47.37 -28.42 -26.83
CA ASP A 201 -47.88 -29.78 -27.07
C ASP A 201 -46.71 -30.82 -27.09
N ILE A 202 -47.03 -32.07 -26.72
CA ILE A 202 -46.49 -33.41 -27.12
C ILE A 202 -45.04 -33.91 -26.86
N GLY A 203 -44.99 -35.11 -26.22
CA GLY A 203 -44.13 -36.27 -26.57
C GLY A 203 -43.24 -36.77 -25.41
N GLY A 204 -43.57 -37.81 -24.61
CA GLY A 204 -43.56 -39.26 -24.90
C GLY A 204 -42.11 -39.80 -24.91
N GLY A 205 -41.62 -40.80 -24.18
CA GLY A 205 -42.10 -41.80 -23.22
C GLY A 205 -40.93 -42.79 -22.97
N ASP A 206 -40.92 -43.43 -21.80
CA ASP A 206 -40.22 -44.67 -21.38
C ASP A 206 -38.67 -44.83 -21.45
N ASP A 207 -38.07 -45.07 -20.27
CA ASP A 207 -37.44 -46.34 -19.85
C ASP A 207 -36.38 -46.09 -18.76
N GLY A 208 -36.55 -46.75 -17.61
CA GLY A 208 -35.65 -46.64 -16.46
C GLY A 208 -34.44 -47.58 -16.54
N ASP A 209 -33.37 -47.25 -15.80
CA ASP A 209 -32.67 -48.15 -14.88
C ASP A 209 -31.54 -47.41 -14.13
N SER A 210 -31.53 -47.61 -12.81
CA SER A 210 -30.49 -47.56 -11.78
C SER A 210 -29.18 -46.77 -11.98
N GLY A 211 -28.90 -45.88 -11.02
CA GLY A 211 -27.57 -45.31 -10.76
C GLY A 211 -27.50 -44.57 -9.42
N ASP A 212 -26.91 -45.23 -8.43
CA ASP A 212 -26.60 -44.81 -7.06
C ASP A 212 -25.69 -43.57 -6.95
N GLY A 213 -25.87 -42.75 -5.90
CA GLY A 213 -24.84 -41.83 -5.42
C GLY A 213 -25.29 -40.44 -4.91
N GLY A 214 -25.33 -40.27 -3.58
CA GLY A 214 -24.80 -39.06 -2.91
C GLY A 214 -25.77 -37.99 -2.41
N ASP A 215 -26.08 -38.04 -1.11
CA ASP A 215 -26.30 -36.83 -0.28
C ASP A 215 -25.00 -35.98 -0.24
N GLY A 216 -24.97 -34.69 0.10
CA GLY A 216 -25.95 -33.76 0.61
C GLY A 216 -25.39 -32.34 0.51
N SER A 217 -26.27 -31.36 0.34
CA SER A 217 -25.93 -29.93 0.40
C SER A 217 -26.11 -29.42 1.82
N PRO A 218 -25.10 -28.75 2.40
CA PRO A 218 -25.38 -27.39 2.88
C PRO A 218 -24.15 -26.48 2.88
N ASP A 219 -24.19 -25.34 2.18
CA ASP A 219 -23.27 -24.22 2.43
C ASP A 219 -24.06 -22.92 2.18
N GLY A 220 -24.21 -21.96 3.10
CA GLY A 220 -23.36 -21.61 4.23
C GLY A 220 -22.56 -20.36 3.88
N ALA A 221 -23.08 -19.19 4.24
CA ALA A 221 -22.42 -17.90 4.05
C ALA A 221 -21.07 -17.84 4.80
N SER A 222 -20.04 -17.23 4.20
CA SER A 222 -18.89 -16.72 4.95
C SER A 222 -18.39 -15.39 4.41
N VAL A 223 -18.49 -14.42 5.31
CA VAL A 223 -18.04 -13.04 5.29
C VAL A 223 -16.52 -12.91 5.42
N ALA A 224 -16.02 -11.78 4.92
CA ALA A 224 -14.63 -11.35 4.91
C ALA A 224 -13.96 -11.37 6.30
N THR A 225 -12.76 -11.93 6.38
CA THR A 225 -11.86 -11.83 7.53
C THR A 225 -10.84 -10.71 7.32
N LEU A 226 -11.03 -9.60 8.03
CA LEU A 226 -10.03 -8.56 8.25
C LEU A 226 -9.15 -8.98 9.43
N SER A 227 -7.86 -9.19 9.20
CA SER A 227 -6.87 -9.48 10.25
C SER A 227 -6.19 -8.20 10.73
N ILE A 228 -6.51 -7.78 11.95
CA ILE A 228 -5.66 -6.93 12.79
C ILE A 228 -5.82 -7.47 14.22
N ILE A 229 -4.73 -7.88 14.87
CA ILE A 229 -4.37 -7.49 16.25
C ILE A 229 -2.94 -7.95 16.59
N THR A 230 -2.26 -6.99 17.20
CA THR A 230 -0.91 -6.80 17.72
C THR A 230 -0.38 -7.83 18.74
N LEU A 231 0.90 -8.19 18.54
CA LEU A 231 2.04 -8.35 19.46
C LEU A 231 1.81 -8.37 21.00
N ILE A 232 2.26 -9.45 21.68
CA ILE A 232 2.82 -9.40 23.06
C ILE A 232 4.06 -10.32 23.14
N ALA A 233 5.14 -9.77 23.67
CA ALA A 233 6.42 -10.43 23.93
C ALA A 233 6.47 -11.05 25.33
N THR A 234 7.19 -12.17 25.51
CA THR A 234 7.87 -12.51 26.78
C THR A 234 9.13 -13.35 26.55
N MET A 235 10.17 -12.97 27.29
CA MET A 235 11.54 -13.47 27.35
C MET A 235 11.73 -14.89 27.93
N THR A 236 12.83 -15.52 27.50
CA THR A 236 13.79 -16.39 28.22
C THR A 236 13.33 -17.72 28.86
N ALA A 237 13.94 -18.81 28.40
CA ALA A 237 14.63 -19.77 29.27
C ALA A 237 15.77 -20.49 28.51
N ILE A 238 16.97 -20.39 29.09
CA ILE A 238 18.19 -21.14 28.78
C ILE A 238 18.07 -22.55 29.42
N LEU A 239 18.89 -23.49 28.92
CA LEU A 239 19.15 -24.88 29.34
C LEU A 239 18.27 -25.95 28.67
N MET A 240 18.87 -26.82 27.86
CA MET A 240 19.61 -28.02 28.31
C MET A 240 20.39 -28.63 27.13
N ALA A 241 21.66 -28.98 27.44
CA ALA A 241 22.57 -29.97 26.84
C ALA A 241 22.62 -30.15 25.32
#